data_AF-A0A533BE74-F1
#
_entry.id   AF-A0A533BE74-F1
#
_cell.length_a   1.000
_cell.length_b   1.000
_cell.length_c   1.000
_cell.angle_alpha   90.00
_cell.angle_beta   90.00
_cell.angle_gamma   90.00
#
_symmetry.space_group_name_H-M   'P 1'
#
loop_
_entity.id
_entity.type
_entity.pdbx_description
1 polymer ?
#
loop_
_entity_poly.entity_id
_entity_poly.type
_entity_poly.pdbx_seq_one_letter_code
_entity_poly.pdbx_strand_id
1 'polypeptide(L)'
;MAYLRFSKDCDWYVFDEAQEGASESRLAVWHKDHRAQGASYTAGMIRKMLESGDYSSIPGYQPHYKRRLHDAFEAWLNEQSSTEI
;
A
#
# COMPACT_ATOMS: atom_id res chain seq x y z
N MET A 1 -0.25 -9.17 -6.65
CA MET A 1 1.23 -8.99 -6.55
C MET A 1 1.58 -8.43 -5.16
N ALA A 2 2.81 -8.60 -4.63
CA ALA A 2 3.22 -7.99 -3.35
C ALA A 2 4.45 -7.08 -3.53
N TYR A 3 4.36 -5.85 -3.00
CA TYR A 3 5.35 -4.77 -3.11
C TYR A 3 6.27 -4.67 -1.89
N LEU A 4 5.75 -5.04 -0.72
CA LEU A 4 6.54 -5.26 0.49
C LEU A 4 6.17 -6.60 1.09
N ARG A 5 7.15 -7.29 1.69
CA ARG A 5 6.97 -8.56 2.39
C ARG A 5 7.53 -8.46 3.79
N PHE A 6 6.82 -9.08 4.75
CA PHE A 6 7.34 -9.22 6.09
C PHE A 6 8.70 -9.92 6.05
N SER A 7 9.68 -9.32 6.71
CA SER A 7 11.02 -9.85 6.83
C SER A 7 11.64 -9.38 8.15
N LYS A 8 12.85 -9.84 8.46
CA LYS A 8 13.58 -9.39 9.66
C LYS A 8 13.73 -7.86 9.72
N ASP A 9 13.81 -7.22 8.55
CA ASP A 9 14.03 -5.79 8.43
C ASP A 9 12.78 -5.05 7.91
N CYS A 10 11.65 -5.74 7.72
CA CYS A 10 10.42 -5.16 7.17
C CYS A 10 9.19 -5.61 7.94
N ASP A 11 8.60 -4.66 8.65
CA ASP A 11 7.39 -4.85 9.45
C ASP A 11 6.11 -4.67 8.64
N TRP A 12 6.22 -4.56 7.31
CA TRP A 12 5.10 -4.26 6.41
C TRP A 12 4.89 -5.37 5.38
N TYR A 13 3.62 -5.61 5.09
CA TYR A 13 3.17 -6.41 3.95
C TYR A 13 2.19 -5.57 3.14
N VAL A 14 2.59 -5.28 1.91
CA VAL A 14 1.83 -4.42 0.99
C VAL A 14 1.59 -5.22 -0.27
N PHE A 15 0.34 -5.49 -0.61
CA PHE A 15 -0.02 -6.36 -1.72
C PHE A 15 -1.31 -5.94 -2.39
N ASP A 16 -1.35 -6.15 -3.69
CA ASP A 16 -2.52 -5.96 -4.53
C ASP A 16 -3.58 -7.00 -4.18
N GLU A 17 -4.75 -6.53 -3.75
CA GLU A 17 -5.96 -7.32 -3.58
C GLU A 17 -6.68 -7.41 -4.93
N ALA A 18 -6.27 -8.39 -5.73
CA ALA A 18 -7.04 -8.84 -6.87
C ALA A 18 -8.31 -9.56 -6.36
N GLN A 19 -9.38 -8.80 -6.11
CA GLN A 19 -10.70 -9.39 -5.88
C GLN A 19 -11.36 -9.69 -7.23
N GLU A 20 -11.63 -10.97 -7.49
CA GLU A 20 -12.46 -11.35 -8.64
C GLU A 20 -13.83 -10.66 -8.55
N GLY A 21 -14.15 -9.83 -9.55
CA GLY A 21 -15.40 -9.07 -9.62
C GLY A 21 -15.37 -7.68 -8.99
N ALA A 22 -14.25 -7.24 -8.41
CA ALA A 22 -14.10 -5.84 -7.99
C ALA A 22 -13.85 -4.95 -9.20
N SER A 23 -14.61 -3.85 -9.29
CA SER A 23 -14.49 -2.86 -10.38
C SER A 23 -13.24 -1.98 -10.29
N GLU A 24 -12.54 -2.01 -9.15
CA GLU A 24 -11.40 -1.15 -8.86
C GLU A 24 -10.32 -1.95 -8.11
N SER A 25 -9.07 -1.84 -8.57
CA SER A 25 -7.90 -2.42 -7.91
C SER A 25 -7.70 -1.80 -6.53
N ARG A 26 -7.37 -2.64 -5.54
CA ARG A 26 -7.13 -2.22 -4.16
C ARG A 26 -5.78 -2.70 -3.68
N LEU A 27 -5.14 -1.88 -2.85
CA LEU A 27 -3.86 -2.17 -2.21
C LEU A 27 -4.07 -2.40 -0.72
N ALA A 28 -3.83 -3.62 -0.26
CA ALA A 28 -3.82 -3.95 1.16
C ALA A 28 -2.47 -3.60 1.78
N VAL A 29 -2.51 -2.96 2.95
CA VAL A 29 -1.33 -2.48 3.71
C VAL A 29 -1.43 -2.95 5.14
N TRP A 30 -0.58 -3.89 5.51
CA TRP A 30 -0.58 -4.53 6.83
C TRP A 30 0.74 -4.30 7.55
N HIS A 31 0.67 -3.81 8.78
CA HIS A 31 1.80 -3.80 9.71
C HIS A 31 1.82 -5.06 10.57
N LYS A 32 2.99 -5.59 10.92
CA LYS A 32 3.12 -6.87 11.66
C LYS A 32 2.35 -6.84 12.99
N ASP A 33 2.44 -5.72 13.71
CA ASP A 33 1.83 -5.53 15.03
C ASP A 33 0.35 -5.12 14.95
N HIS A 34 -0.12 -4.76 13.75
CA HIS A 34 -1.50 -4.32 13.50
C HIS A 34 -2.18 -5.13 12.39
N ARG A 35 -1.79 -6.41 12.19
CA ARG A 35 -2.34 -7.26 11.11
C ARG A 35 -3.87 -7.37 11.14
N ALA A 36 -4.46 -7.44 12.33
CA ALA A 36 -5.92 -7.48 12.49
C ALA A 36 -6.64 -6.18 12.08
N GLN A 37 -5.88 -5.08 11.96
CA GLN A 37 -6.34 -3.77 11.51
C GLN A 37 -5.84 -3.46 10.09
N GLY A 38 -5.38 -4.47 9.35
CA GLY A 38 -4.94 -4.30 7.97
C GLY A 38 -5.95 -3.46 7.17
N ALA A 39 -5.45 -2.45 6.46
CA ALA A 39 -6.29 -1.50 5.74
C ALA A 39 -6.09 -1.68 4.24
N SER A 40 -7.18 -1.52 3.49
CA SER A 40 -7.18 -1.59 2.03
C SER A 40 -7.53 -0.23 1.46
N TYR A 41 -6.77 0.20 0.45
CA TYR A 41 -6.87 1.52 -0.14
C TYR A 41 -7.06 1.41 -1.65
N THR A 42 -7.87 2.31 -2.21
CA THR A 42 -8.04 2.40 -3.67
C THR A 42 -6.89 3.16 -4.31
N ALA A 43 -6.75 3.07 -5.64
CA ALA A 43 -5.74 3.82 -6.39
C ALA A 43 -5.83 5.33 -6.13
N GLY A 44 -7.05 5.87 -6.07
CA GLY A 44 -7.28 7.28 -5.74
C GLY A 44 -6.82 7.67 -4.33
N MET A 45 -7.05 6.81 -3.34
CA MET A 45 -6.60 7.06 -1.96
C MET A 45 -5.07 7.04 -1.87
N ILE A 46 -4.42 6.06 -2.49
CA ILE A 46 -2.96 5.96 -2.50
C ILE A 46 -2.34 7.17 -3.20
N ARG A 47 -2.89 7.61 -4.34
CA ARG A 47 -2.42 8.82 -5.03
C ARG A 47 -2.50 10.06 -4.13
N LYS A 48 -3.61 10.24 -3.42
CA LYS A 48 -3.78 11.34 -2.47
C LYS A 48 -2.78 11.30 -1.31
N MET A 49 -2.45 10.11 -0.80
CA MET A 49 -1.43 9.94 0.24
C MET A 49 -0.03 10.31 -0.28
N LEU A 50 0.31 9.94 -1.51
CA LEU A 50 1.58 10.34 -2.14
C LEU A 50 1.66 11.86 -2.34
N GLU A 51 0.61 12.47 -2.89
CA GLU A 51 0.55 13.93 -3.14
C GLU A 51 0.65 14.77 -1.86
N SER A 52 -0.08 14.37 -0.81
CA SER A 52 -0.04 15.04 0.49
C SER A 52 1.21 14.68 1.31
N GLY A 53 1.82 13.52 1.01
CA GLY A 53 2.87 12.92 1.81
C GLY A 53 2.40 12.53 3.22
N ASP A 54 1.08 12.40 3.43
CA ASP A 54 0.45 12.02 4.69
C ASP A 54 -0.01 10.57 4.66
N TYR A 55 0.47 9.81 5.66
CA TYR A 55 0.23 8.38 5.83
C TYR A 55 -0.32 8.07 7.22
N SER A 56 -0.71 9.09 8.00
CA SER A 56 -1.14 8.92 9.39
C SER A 56 -2.38 8.05 9.54
N SER A 57 -3.16 7.88 8.47
CA SER A 57 -4.32 6.98 8.42
C SER A 57 -3.96 5.50 8.34
N ILE A 58 -2.69 5.15 8.13
CA ILE A 58 -2.24 3.76 8.04
C ILE A 58 -1.95 3.22 9.44
N PRO A 59 -2.63 2.14 9.87
CA PRO A 59 -2.37 1.53 11.17
C PRO A 59 -0.91 1.09 11.33
N GLY A 60 -0.28 1.51 12.42
CA GLY A 60 1.14 1.24 12.69
C GLY A 60 2.11 2.21 12.01
N TYR A 61 1.62 3.23 11.29
CA TYR A 61 2.50 4.21 10.65
C TYR A 61 3.32 5.03 11.65
N GLN A 62 4.58 5.23 11.31
CA GLN A 62 5.50 6.14 11.98
C GLN A 62 6.32 6.88 10.89
N PRO A 63 6.77 8.13 11.13
CA PRO A 63 7.41 8.95 10.12
C PRO A 63 8.62 8.31 9.43
N HIS A 64 9.40 7.47 10.12
CA HIS A 64 10.55 6.78 9.52
C HIS A 64 10.19 5.73 8.48
N TYR A 65 8.94 5.24 8.48
CA TYR A 65 8.43 4.31 7.45
C TYR A 65 7.99 5.01 6.17
N LYS A 66 7.90 6.35 6.17
CA LYS A 66 7.39 7.16 5.04
C LYS A 66 7.99 6.74 3.71
N ARG A 67 9.33 6.76 3.61
CA ARG A 67 10.03 6.46 2.36
C ARG A 67 9.71 5.08 1.83
N ARG A 68 9.71 4.07 2.71
CA ARG A 68 9.47 2.68 2.30
C ARG A 68 8.04 2.46 1.81
N LEU A 69 7.06 3.04 2.49
CA LEU A 69 5.66 2.97 2.04
C LEU A 69 5.46 3.76 0.75
N HIS A 70 6.08 4.94 0.63
CA HIS A 70 6.05 5.74 -0.59
C HIS A 70 6.56 4.96 -1.80
N ASP A 71 7.73 4.33 -1.70
CA ASP A 71 8.33 3.55 -2.80
C ASP A 71 7.41 2.38 -3.22
N ALA A 72 6.78 1.69 -2.26
CA ALA A 72 5.86 0.59 -2.53
C ALA A 72 4.57 1.05 -3.22
N PHE A 73 4.05 2.21 -2.81
CA PHE A 73 2.81 2.78 -3.36
C PHE A 73 3.02 3.32 -4.77
N GLU A 74 4.15 3.98 -5.00
CA GLU A 74 4.55 4.45 -6.33
C GLU A 74 4.74 3.28 -7.30
N ALA A 75 5.41 2.21 -6.87
CA ALA A 75 5.58 1.01 -7.67
C ALA A 75 4.23 0.39 -8.09
N TRP A 76 3.28 0.25 -7.16
CA TRP A 76 1.95 -0.27 -7.48
C TRP A 76 1.18 0.64 -8.44
N LEU A 77 1.17 1.96 -8.23
CA LEU A 77 0.47 2.89 -9.12
C LEU A 77 1.05 2.88 -10.54
N ASN A 78 2.37 2.80 -10.68
CA ASN A 78 3.03 2.74 -11.98
C ASN A 78 2.66 1.47 -12.75
N GLU A 79 2.46 0.34 -12.06
CA GLU A 79 1.97 -0.90 -12.68
C GLU A 79 0.51 -0.77 -13.13
N GLN A 80 -0.36 -0.14 -12.32
CA GLN A 80 -1.76 0.09 -12.70
C GLN A 80 -1.86 0.95 -13.97
N SER A 81 -1.06 2.02 -14.07
CA SER A 81 -1.00 2.88 -15.27
C SER A 81 -0.39 2.20 -16.49
N SER A 82 0.48 1.20 -16.30
CA SER A 82 1.08 0.44 -17.41
C SER A 82 0.15 -0.66 -17.96
N THR A 83 -0.90 -1.02 -17.21
CA THR A 83 -1.87 -2.05 -17.59
C THR A 83 -3.02 -1.48 -18.44
N GLU A 84 -3.05 -0.15 -18.68
CA GLU A 84 -4.03 0.55 -19.52
C GLU A 84 -3.62 0.69 -21.01
N ILE A 85 -2.70 -0.14 -21.53
CA ILE A 85 -2.24 -0.10 -22.95
C ILE A 85 -2.70 -1.34 -23.72
#